data_AF-E5AL50-F1
#
_entry.id   AF-E5AL50-F1
#
_cell.length_a   1.000
_cell.length_b   1.000
_cell.length_c   1.000
_cell.angle_alpha   90.00
_cell.angle_beta   90.00
_cell.angle_gamma   90.00
#
_symmetry.space_group_name_H-M   'P 1'
#
loop_
_entity.id
_entity.type
_entity.pdbx_description
1 polymer ?
#
loop_
_entity_poly.entity_id
_entity_poly.type
_entity_poly.pdbx_seq_one_letter_code
_entity_poly.pdbx_strand_id
1 'polypeptide(L)' 'MPKSDAATAVLTFTIAFEHYNEKHPHSALKYRSPCEFRRTVDSSTVV' A
#
# COMPACT_ATOMS: atom_id res chain seq x y z
N MET A 1 21.72 16.62 -1.82
CA MET A 1 20.48 16.25 -2.54
C MET A 1 19.40 17.23 -2.11
N PRO A 2 18.82 18.03 -3.02
CA PRO A 2 17.73 18.93 -2.65
C PRO A 2 16.58 18.10 -2.10
N LYS A 3 16.04 18.48 -0.93
CA LYS A 3 14.86 17.83 -0.36
C LYS A 3 13.68 18.13 -1.26
N SER A 4 12.89 17.11 -1.61
CA SER A 4 11.62 17.30 -2.31
C SER A 4 10.66 18.12 -1.45
N ASP A 5 9.90 18.99 -2.08
CA ASP A 5 8.78 19.69 -1.44
C ASP A 5 7.79 18.68 -0.82
N ALA A 6 7.17 19.08 0.29
CA ALA A 6 6.28 18.20 1.06
C ALA A 6 5.06 17.73 0.23
N ALA A 7 4.47 18.60 -0.58
CA ALA A 7 3.34 18.23 -1.43
C ALA A 7 3.77 17.21 -2.50
N THR A 8 4.97 17.38 -3.05
CA THR A 8 5.54 16.43 -4.01
C THR A 8 5.84 15.08 -3.37
N ALA A 9 6.37 15.09 -2.13
CA ALA A 9 6.64 13.87 -1.38
C ALA A 9 5.35 13.08 -1.10
N VAL A 10 4.28 13.76 -0.69
CA VAL A 10 2.96 13.15 -0.44
C VAL A 10 2.36 12.57 -1.72
N LEU A 11 2.42 13.29 -2.85
CA LEU A 11 1.90 12.78 -4.12
C LEU A 11 2.66 11.53 -4.58
N THR A 12 3.99 11.58 -4.52
CA THR A 12 4.86 10.46 -4.90
C THR A 12 4.62 9.25 -4.01
N PHE A 13 4.35 9.49 -2.72
CA PHE A 13 3.99 8.44 -1.77
C PHE A 13 2.67 7.76 -2.15
N THR A 14 1.59 8.51 -2.42
CA THR A 14 0.30 7.94 -2.82
C THR A 14 0.45 7.04 -4.06
N ILE A 15 1.16 7.52 -5.08
CA ILE A 15 1.40 6.77 -6.33
C ILE A 15 2.25 5.51 -6.06
N ALA A 16 3.29 5.62 -5.23
CA ALA A 16 4.12 4.49 -4.87
C ALA A 16 3.33 3.41 -4.12
N PHE A 17 2.38 3.80 -3.26
CA PHE A 17 1.50 2.87 -2.55
C PHE A 17 0.55 2.15 -3.50
N GLU A 18 -0.08 2.86 -4.44
CA GLU A 18 -0.94 2.25 -5.46
C GLU A 18 -0.15 1.23 -6.30
N HIS A 19 1.02 1.64 -6.79
CA HIS A 19 1.89 0.78 -7.57
C HIS A 19 2.37 -0.45 -6.80
N TYR A 20 2.77 -0.27 -5.54
CA TYR A 20 3.14 -1.36 -4.64
C TYR A 20 1.97 -2.35 -4.49
N ASN A 21 0.76 -1.85 -4.25
CA ASN A 21 -0.42 -2.72 -4.07
C ASN A 21 -0.78 -3.52 -5.33
N GLU A 22 -0.57 -2.97 -6.53
CA GLU A 22 -0.93 -3.63 -7.80
C GLU A 22 0.16 -4.56 -8.35
N LYS A 23 1.44 -4.22 -8.17
CA LYS A 23 2.56 -4.89 -8.85
C LYS A 23 3.42 -5.75 -7.94
N HIS A 24 3.26 -5.70 -6.61
CA HIS A 24 4.14 -6.50 -5.75
C HIS A 24 3.91 -8.01 -5.92
N PRO A 25 4.99 -8.81 -5.88
CA PRO A 25 4.93 -10.27 -5.83
C PRO A 25 4.51 -10.80 -4.44
N HIS A 26 3.52 -10.19 -3.80
CA HIS A 26 2.97 -10.69 -2.53
C HIS A 26 2.46 -12.13 -2.67
N SER A 27 1.85 -12.43 -3.83
CA SER A 27 1.39 -13.76 -4.21
C SER A 27 2.54 -14.77 -4.33
N ALA A 28 3.71 -14.36 -4.81
CA ALA A 28 4.88 -15.25 -4.90
C ALA A 28 5.41 -15.65 -3.51
N LEU A 29 5.22 -14.79 -2.51
CA LEU A 29 5.62 -15.03 -1.12
C LEU A 29 4.46 -15.54 -0.23
N LYS A 30 3.28 -15.84 -0.82
CA LYS A 30 2.05 -16.23 -0.11
C LYS A 30 1.54 -15.22 0.93
N TYR A 31 1.96 -13.96 0.84
CA TYR A 31 1.46 -12.88 1.68
C TYR A 31 0.25 -12.19 1.03
N ARG A 32 -0.62 -11.62 1.87
CA ARG A 32 -1.69 -10.71 1.41
C ARG A 32 -1.10 -9.34 1.08
N SER A 33 -1.65 -8.66 0.09
CA SER A 33 -1.34 -7.25 -0.14
C SER A 33 -1.87 -6.39 1.03
N PRO A 34 -1.33 -5.17 1.24
CA PRO A 34 -1.83 -4.26 2.28
C PRO A 34 -3.35 -4.02 2.20
N CYS A 35 -3.92 -3.95 0.99
CA CYS A 35 -5.36 -3.79 0.79
C CYS A 35 -6.16 -5.04 1.19
N GLU A 36 -5.71 -6.23 0.76
CA GLU A 36 -6.29 -7.52 1.14
C GLU A 36 -6.26 -7.72 2.66
N PHE A 37 -5.14 -7.39 3.29
CA PHE A 37 -5.02 -7.42 4.74
C PHE A 37 -6.07 -6.52 5.41
N ARG A 38 -6.18 -5.26 4.99
CA ARG A 38 -7.18 -4.32 5.52
C ARG A 38 -8.61 -4.82 5.34
N ARG A 39 -8.98 -5.33 4.17
CA ARG A 39 -10.31 -5.90 3.92
C ARG A 39 -10.63 -7.07 4.85
N THR A 40 -9.62 -7.89 5.15
CA THR A 40 -9.79 -9.05 6.04
C THR A 40 -9.90 -8.66 7.50
N VAL A 41 -9.20 -7.60 7.93
CA VAL A 41 -9.36 -7.02 9.26
C VAL A 41 -10.77 -6.45 9.39
N ASP A 42 -11.22 -5.66 8.42
CA ASP A 42 -12.55 -5.04 8.42
C ASP A 42 -13.67 -6.10 8.52
N SER A 43 -13.53 -7.19 7.75
CA SER A 43 -14.42 -8.36 7.80
C SER A 43 -14.37 -9.13 9.12
N SER A 44 -13.27 -9.04 9.88
CA SER A 44 -13.10 -9.71 11.18
C SER A 44 -13.54 -8.84 12.36
N THR A 45 -13.74 -7.52 12.16
CA THR A 45 -14.24 -6.57 13.16
C THR A 45 -15.77 -6.46 13.20
N VAL A 46 -16.50 -7.27 12.42
CA VAL A 46 -17.95 -7.42 12.57
C VAL A 46 -18.23 -8.56 13.56
N VAL A 47 -18.05 -8.30 14.85
CA VAL A 47 -18.60 -9.09 15.96
C VAL A 47 -19.23 -8.15 16.97
#